data_AF-K1SYS1-F1
#
_entry.id   AF-K1SYS1-F1
#
_cell.length_a   1.000
_cell.length_b   1.000
_cell.length_c   1.000
_cell.angle_alpha   90.00
_cell.angle_beta   90.00
_cell.angle_gamma   90.00
#
_symmetry.space_group_name_H-M   'P 1'
#
loop_
_entity.id
_entity.type
_entity.pdbx_description
1 polymer ?
#
loop_
_entity_poly.entity_id
_entity_poly.type
_entity_poly.pdbx_seq_one_letter_code
_entity_poly.pdbx_strand_id
1 'polypeptide(L)'
;RENEELLRTMGMSGTAIFFKLKFPAALPSFFSAIKMAIPLSILGAAMGEWLGAQSGLGYFSKRMMTQLDGAGVFAPVVVLAVCAMLVVAVISAIERKLITWRKEI
;
A
#
# COMPACT_ATOMS: atom_id res chain seq x y z
N ARG A 1 -11.34 -16.61 -18.13
CA ARG A 1 -11.24 -17.99 -18.67
C ARG A 1 -11.58 -17.96 -20.15
N GLU A 2 -12.73 -17.43 -20.52
CA GLU A 2 -13.12 -17.20 -21.93
C GLU A 2 -12.06 -16.44 -22.77
N ASN A 3 -11.55 -15.30 -22.29
CA ASN A 3 -10.47 -14.57 -22.98
C ASN A 3 -9.16 -15.36 -23.13
N GLU A 4 -8.88 -16.31 -22.22
CA GLU A 4 -7.67 -17.14 -22.29
C GLU A 4 -7.84 -18.26 -23.32
N GLU A 5 -9.02 -18.88 -23.38
CA GLU A 5 -9.36 -19.91 -24.36
C GLU A 5 -9.39 -19.33 -25.79
N LEU A 6 -9.94 -18.12 -25.98
CA LEU A 6 -9.90 -17.42 -27.26
C LEU A 6 -8.47 -17.19 -27.76
N LEU A 7 -7.57 -16.67 -26.91
CA LEU A 7 -6.18 -16.42 -27.30
C LEU A 7 -5.42 -17.74 -27.60
N ARG A 8 -5.75 -18.83 -26.91
CA ARG A 8 -5.19 -20.16 -27.22
C ARG A 8 -5.64 -20.66 -28.60
N THR A 9 -6.92 -20.51 -28.94
CA THR A 9 -7.45 -20.88 -30.27
C THR A 9 -6.83 -20.02 -31.38
N MET A 10 -6.44 -18.78 -31.09
CA MET A 10 -5.69 -17.92 -32.02
C MET A 10 -4.19 -18.29 -32.14
N GLY A 11 -3.74 -19.41 -31.57
CA GLY A 11 -2.37 -19.91 -31.70
C GLY A 11 -1.33 -19.17 -30.83
N MET A 12 -1.78 -18.38 -29.85
CA MET A 12 -0.87 -17.61 -29.00
C MET A 12 -0.15 -18.52 -27.98
N SER A 13 1.17 -18.39 -27.87
CA SER A 13 1.97 -19.16 -26.92
C SER A 13 1.61 -18.82 -25.47
N GLY A 14 1.78 -19.78 -24.55
CA GLY A 14 1.46 -19.58 -23.13
C GLY A 14 2.17 -18.36 -22.51
N THR A 15 3.39 -18.08 -22.94
CA THR A 15 4.17 -16.90 -22.52
C THR A 15 3.55 -15.60 -23.02
N ALA A 16 3.10 -15.56 -24.27
CA ALA A 16 2.43 -14.38 -24.82
C ALA A 16 1.08 -14.11 -24.14
N ILE A 17 0.32 -15.15 -23.80
CA ILE A 17 -0.92 -15.04 -23.01
C ILE A 17 -0.62 -14.49 -21.61
N PHE A 18 0.46 -14.96 -20.96
CA PHE A 18 0.84 -14.48 -19.63
C PHE A 18 1.12 -12.97 -19.64
N PHE A 19 1.98 -12.49 -20.54
CA PHE A 19 2.36 -11.08 -20.61
C PHE A 19 1.25 -10.16 -21.13
N LYS A 20 0.41 -10.62 -22.06
CA LYS A 20 -0.66 -9.77 -22.63
C LYS A 20 -1.98 -9.81 -21.87
N LEU A 21 -2.29 -10.90 -21.16
CA LEU A 21 -3.57 -11.05 -20.47
C LEU A 21 -3.40 -11.10 -18.95
N LYS A 22 -2.61 -12.04 -18.43
CA LYS A 22 -2.55 -12.31 -16.98
C LYS A 22 -1.84 -11.20 -16.21
N PHE A 23 -0.69 -10.75 -16.71
CA PHE A 23 0.10 -9.69 -16.09
C PHE A 23 -0.67 -8.36 -15.98
N PRO A 24 -1.21 -7.77 -17.06
CA PRO A 24 -1.97 -6.52 -16.96
C PRO A 24 -3.27 -6.67 -16.16
N ALA A 25 -3.91 -7.85 -16.17
CA ALA A 25 -5.10 -8.10 -15.36
C ALA A 25 -4.80 -8.16 -13.85
N ALA A 26 -3.59 -8.52 -13.45
CA ALA A 26 -3.17 -8.59 -12.05
C ALA A 26 -2.61 -7.28 -11.48
N LEU A 27 -2.24 -6.31 -12.34
CA LEU A 27 -1.72 -5.02 -11.89
C LEU A 27 -2.68 -4.26 -10.96
N PRO A 28 -3.99 -4.10 -11.26
CA PRO A 28 -4.92 -3.38 -10.38
C PRO A 28 -5.04 -4.00 -8.98
N SER A 29 -5.11 -5.33 -8.90
CA SER A 29 -5.19 -6.05 -7.63
C SER A 29 -3.88 -5.95 -6.85
N PHE A 30 -2.74 -5.96 -7.54
CA PHE A 30 -1.43 -5.73 -6.94
C PHE A 30 -1.31 -4.34 -6.30
N PHE A 31 -1.71 -3.27 -7.01
CA PHE A 31 -1.71 -1.92 -6.44
C PHE A 31 -2.69 -1.78 -5.28
N SER A 32 -3.86 -2.40 -5.36
CA SER A 32 -4.81 -2.44 -4.24
C SER A 32 -4.21 -3.09 -3.00
N ALA A 33 -3.50 -4.22 -3.17
CA ALA A 33 -2.82 -4.90 -2.08
C ALA A 33 -1.72 -4.02 -1.45
N ILE A 34 -0.94 -3.30 -2.26
CA ILE A 34 0.08 -2.35 -1.76
C ILE A 34 -0.57 -1.25 -0.91
N LYS A 35 -1.68 -0.65 -1.37
CA LYS A 35 -2.38 0.40 -0.63
C LYS A 35 -2.88 -0.07 0.73
N MET A 36 -3.29 -1.33 0.85
CA MET A 36 -3.65 -1.94 2.14
C MET A 36 -2.44 -2.27 3.01
N ALA A 37 -1.32 -2.67 2.40
CA ALA A 37 -0.10 -3.01 3.13
C ALA A 37 0.60 -1.80 3.76
N ILE A 38 0.49 -0.61 3.16
CA ILE A 38 1.10 0.63 3.66
C ILE A 38 0.69 0.96 5.11
N PRO A 39 -0.60 1.14 5.44
CA PRO A 39 -1.01 1.48 6.81
C PRO A 39 -0.62 0.37 7.81
N LEU A 40 -0.68 -0.91 7.39
CA LEU A 40 -0.27 -2.04 8.22
C LEU A 40 1.24 -2.01 8.53
N SER A 41 2.07 -1.66 7.53
CA SER A 41 3.51 -1.53 7.70
C SER A 41 3.85 -0.37 8.66
N ILE A 42 3.18 0.77 8.52
CA ILE A 42 3.39 1.93 9.40
C ILE A 42 2.96 1.58 10.83
N LEU A 43 1.83 0.89 11.01
CA LEU A 43 1.39 0.42 12.32
C LEU A 43 2.42 -0.53 12.94
N GLY A 44 2.93 -1.50 12.16
CA GLY A 44 3.96 -2.44 12.62
C GLY A 44 5.26 -1.72 13.03
N ALA A 45 5.70 -0.74 12.25
CA ALA A 45 6.87 0.08 12.57
C ALA A 45 6.66 0.89 13.86
N ALA A 46 5.51 1.55 14.00
CA ALA A 46 5.18 2.33 15.20
C ALA A 46 5.11 1.45 16.46
N MET A 47 4.54 0.24 16.36
CA MET A 47 4.54 -0.74 17.46
C MET A 47 5.96 -1.21 17.81
N GLY A 48 6.81 -1.46 16.80
CA GLY A 48 8.22 -1.81 17.01
C GLY A 48 8.99 -0.69 17.73
N GLU A 49 8.79 0.55 17.30
CA GLU A 49 9.37 1.72 17.96
C GLU A 49 8.89 1.87 19.41
N TRP A 50 7.61 1.62 19.66
CA TRP A 50 7.00 1.73 20.99
C TRP A 50 7.57 0.68 21.98
N LEU A 51 7.85 -0.54 21.50
CA LEU A 51 8.32 -1.63 22.35
C LEU A 51 9.82 -1.52 22.71
N GLY A 52 10.68 -1.15 21.77
CA GLY A 52 12.13 -1.31 21.95
C GLY A 52 13.05 -0.23 21.38
N ALA A 53 12.51 0.80 20.71
CA ALA A 53 13.36 1.87 20.19
C ALA A 53 13.68 2.92 21.26
N GLN A 54 14.79 3.64 21.07
CA GLN A 54 15.17 4.81 21.88
C GLN A 54 14.83 6.14 21.19
N SER A 55 14.28 6.08 19.98
CA SER A 55 13.84 7.24 19.20
C SER A 55 12.74 6.81 18.23
N GLY A 56 12.03 7.78 17.65
CA GLY A 56 10.92 7.54 16.73
C GLY A 56 9.59 8.10 17.23
N LEU A 57 8.58 8.05 16.37
CA LEU A 57 7.25 8.60 16.63
C LEU A 57 6.47 7.71 17.61
N GLY A 58 6.64 6.39 17.52
CA GLY A 58 6.10 5.44 18.50
C GLY A 58 6.75 5.64 19.88
N TYR A 59 8.08 5.79 19.92
CA TYR A 59 8.81 6.10 21.15
C TYR A 59 8.37 7.43 21.78
N PHE A 60 8.19 8.48 20.96
CA PHE A 60 7.73 9.78 21.44
C PHE A 60 6.35 9.68 22.10
N SER A 61 5.40 8.98 21.46
CA SER A 61 4.06 8.77 22.03
C SER A 61 4.13 8.07 23.40
N LYS A 62 4.98 7.03 23.53
CA LYS A 62 5.24 6.35 24.82
C LYS A 62 5.78 7.29 25.89
N ARG A 63 6.76 8.13 25.54
CA ARG A 63 7.35 9.11 26.46
C ARG A 63 6.33 10.15 26.93
N MET A 64 5.46 10.62 26.05
CA MET A 64 4.40 11.56 26.42
C MET A 64 3.35 10.91 27.33
N MET A 65 3.07 9.62 27.12
CA MET A 65 2.19 8.85 28.00
C MET A 65 2.73 8.81 29.44
N THR A 66 4.05 8.63 29.63
CA THR A 66 4.68 8.69 30.96
C THR A 66 4.67 10.08 31.59
N GLN A 67 4.53 11.14 30.78
CA GLN A 67 4.41 12.53 31.24
C GLN A 67 2.95 12.96 31.44
N LEU A 68 1.97 12.06 31.24
CA LEU A 68 0.53 12.33 31.29
C LEU A 68 0.07 13.44 30.32
N ASP A 69 0.86 13.71 29.28
CA ASP A 69 0.51 14.66 28.23
C ASP A 69 -0.29 13.94 27.14
N GLY A 70 -1.61 14.01 27.26
CA GLY A 70 -2.52 13.41 26.27
C GLY A 70 -2.35 13.99 24.87
N ALA A 71 -2.09 15.29 24.74
CA ALA A 71 -1.87 15.91 23.43
C ALA A 71 -0.60 15.36 22.76
N GLY A 72 0.47 15.21 23.54
CA GLY A 72 1.73 14.61 23.10
C GLY A 72 1.61 13.13 22.69
N VAL A 73 0.68 12.38 23.27
CA VAL A 73 0.42 10.97 22.90
C VAL A 73 -0.19 10.86 21.50
N PHE A 74 -1.14 11.74 21.16
CA PHE A 74 -1.86 11.70 19.88
C PHE A 74 -1.17 12.43 18.74
N ALA A 75 -0.29 13.40 19.01
CA ALA A 75 0.42 14.13 17.96
C ALA A 75 1.17 13.22 16.95
N PRO A 76 1.94 12.20 17.38
CA PRO A 76 2.57 11.25 16.46
C PRO A 76 1.57 10.44 15.62
N VAL A 77 0.40 10.11 16.18
CA VAL A 77 -0.64 9.35 15.47
C VAL A 77 -1.14 10.14 14.26
N VAL A 78 -1.37 11.44 14.44
CA VAL A 78 -1.78 12.34 13.35
C VAL A 78 -0.68 12.42 12.28
N VAL A 79 0.58 12.57 12.69
CA VAL A 79 1.72 12.62 11.76
C VAL A 79 1.84 11.32 10.95
N LEU A 80 1.72 10.16 11.61
CA LEU A 80 1.75 8.85 10.95
C LEU A 80 0.57 8.66 10.00
N ALA A 81 -0.63 9.12 10.37
CA ALA A 81 -1.81 9.06 9.52
C ALA A 81 -1.63 9.91 8.24
N VAL A 82 -1.11 11.14 8.39
CA VAL A 82 -0.80 12.00 7.24
C VAL A 82 0.27 11.36 6.36
N CYS A 83 1.33 10.78 6.95
CA CYS A 83 2.35 10.04 6.21
C CYS A 83 1.75 8.87 5.42
N ALA A 84 0.89 8.06 6.05
CA ALA A 84 0.21 6.95 5.39
C ALA A 84 -0.64 7.43 4.21
N MET A 85 -1.43 8.50 4.39
CA MET A 85 -2.24 9.09 3.34
C MET A 85 -1.39 9.59 2.17
N LEU A 86 -0.25 10.25 2.44
CA LEU A 86 0.66 10.73 1.42
C LEU A 86 1.25 9.57 0.61
N VAL A 87 1.72 8.51 1.27
CA VAL A 87 2.28 7.35 0.57
C VAL A 87 1.23 6.64 -0.28
N VAL A 88 0.01 6.46 0.26
CA VAL A 88 -1.12 5.89 -0.50
C VAL A 88 -1.52 6.77 -1.68
N ALA A 89 -1.48 8.09 -1.52
CA ALA A 89 -1.76 9.04 -2.60
C ALA A 89 -0.71 8.96 -3.72
N VAL A 90 0.58 8.86 -3.36
CA VAL A 90 1.68 8.66 -4.33
C VAL A 90 1.50 7.34 -5.10
N ILE A 91 1.23 6.24 -4.40
CA ILE A 91 0.96 4.95 -5.06
C ILE A 91 -0.29 5.03 -5.95
N SER A 92 -1.34 5.73 -5.52
CA SER A 92 -2.55 5.92 -6.33
C SER A 92 -2.28 6.75 -7.58
N ALA A 93 -1.41 7.75 -7.51
CA ALA A 93 -0.99 8.53 -8.68
C ALA A 93 -0.17 7.68 -9.67
N ILE A 94 0.72 6.82 -9.16
CA ILE A 94 1.49 5.86 -9.98
C ILE A 94 0.57 4.86 -10.65
N GLU A 95 -0.39 4.29 -9.91
CA GLU A 95 -1.38 3.37 -10.44
C GLU A 95 -2.19 4.01 -11.57
N ARG A 96 -2.68 5.24 -11.39
CA ARG A 96 -3.42 5.97 -12.43
C ARG A 96 -2.60 6.18 -13.70
N LYS A 97 -1.29 6.40 -13.59
CA LYS A 97 -0.40 6.54 -14.76
C LYS A 97 -0.16 5.20 -15.47
N LEU A 98 0.04 4.12 -14.72
CA LEU A 98 0.33 2.80 -15.29
C LEU A 98 -0.91 2.10 -15.83
N ILE A 99 -2.05 2.27 -15.15
CA ILE A 99 -3.33 1.64 -15.48
C ILE A 99 -4.22 2.67 -16.18
N THR A 100 -3.82 3.07 -17.39
CA THR A 100 -4.63 3.98 -18.22
C THR A 100 -5.77 3.24 -18.94
N TRP A 101 -5.64 1.92 -19.10
CA TRP A 101 -6.54 1.07 -19.91
C TRP A 101 -7.88 0.75 -19.25
N ARG A 102 -7.95 0.86 -17.91
CA ARG A 102 -9.17 0.65 -17.13
C ARG A 102 -9.62 2.01 -16.61
N LYS A 103 -10.26 2.81 -17.48
CA LYS A 103 -10.93 4.07 -17.13
C LYS A 103 -12.25 3.77 -16.41
N GLU A 104 -12.19 3.22 -15.21
CA GLU A 104 -13.36 2.94 -14.39
C GLU A 104 -12.98 3.15 -12.92
N ILE A 105 -12.83 4.41 -12.50
CA ILE A 105 -12.95 4.84 -11.09
C ILE A 105 -13.78 6.12 -11.09
#